data_AF-A0A8S4R3L2-F1
#
_entry.id   AF-A0A8S4R3L2-F1
#
_cell.length_a   1.000
_cell.length_b   1.000
_cell.length_c   1.000
_cell.angle_alpha   90.00
_cell.angle_beta   90.00
_cell.angle_gamma   90.00
#
_symmetry.space_group_name_H-M   'P 1'
#
loop_
_entity.id
_entity.type
_entity.pdbx_description
1 polymer ?
#
loop_
_entity_poly.entity_id
_entity_poly.type
_entity_poly.pdbx_seq_one_letter_code
_entity_poly.pdbx_strand_id
1 'polypeptide(L)'
;MRTSEEEPVELPTSAKLKWKWAGHIARRTDVRWGSKVLEWRPRTSKHSVGRPPTRWTEDIKRVAESRWKQAAQDRGFWNSLQKTCVQQWTSIG
;
A
#
# COMPACT_ATOMS: atom_id res chain seq x y z
N MET A 1 21.21 -9.34 34.94
CA MET A 1 21.08 -9.56 33.49
C MET A 1 19.64 -9.91 33.21
N ARG A 2 18.84 -8.94 32.77
CA ARG A 2 17.40 -9.07 32.55
C ARG A 2 17.22 -8.95 31.03
N THR A 3 16.74 -10.02 30.41
CA THR A 3 16.37 -10.06 29.00
C THR A 3 15.33 -8.97 28.75
N SER A 4 15.76 -7.90 28.10
CA SER A 4 14.86 -6.96 27.45
C SER A 4 14.24 -7.71 26.28
N GLU A 5 13.13 -8.40 26.56
CA GLU A 5 12.19 -8.79 25.54
C GLU A 5 11.73 -7.50 24.86
N GLU A 6 12.30 -7.24 23.68
CA GLU A 6 11.73 -6.29 22.75
C GLU A 6 10.35 -6.82 22.37
N GLU A 7 9.34 -6.42 23.13
CA GLU A 7 7.96 -6.45 22.68
C GLU A 7 7.88 -5.59 21.41
N PRO A 8 7.70 -6.16 20.21
CA PRO A 8 7.52 -5.32 19.03
C PRO A 8 6.12 -4.74 19.17
N VAL A 9 6.07 -3.46 19.56
CA VAL A 9 4.85 -2.66 19.63
C VAL A 9 4.17 -2.69 18.25
N GLU A 10 3.26 -3.66 18.10
CA GLU A 10 2.41 -3.93 16.94
C GLU A 10 1.34 -2.83 16.84
N LEU A 11 1.76 -1.57 16.70
CA LEU A 11 0.81 -0.55 16.29
C LEU A 11 0.36 -0.88 14.85
N PRO A 12 -0.93 -0.76 14.54
CA PRO A 12 -1.38 -0.78 13.17
C PRO A 12 -0.77 0.45 12.49
N THR A 13 0.41 0.26 11.88
CA THR A 13 0.98 1.29 11.04
C THR A 13 -0.06 1.63 9.98
N SER A 14 -0.27 2.91 9.69
CA SER A 14 -1.21 3.35 8.66
C SER A 14 -0.99 2.61 7.33
N ALA A 15 0.25 2.15 7.07
CA ALA A 15 0.63 1.25 5.99
C ALA A 15 -0.13 -0.10 5.98
N LYS A 16 -0.26 -0.79 7.12
CA LYS A 16 -1.02 -2.07 7.22
C LYS A 16 -2.48 -1.87 6.82
N LEU A 17 -3.12 -0.79 7.31
CA LEU A 17 -4.50 -0.46 6.98
C LEU A 17 -4.66 -0.09 5.50
N LYS A 18 -3.73 0.71 4.96
CA LYS A 18 -3.68 1.06 3.54
C LYS A 18 -3.56 -0.19 2.66
N TRP A 19 -2.72 -1.14 3.03
CA TRP A 19 -2.52 -2.40 2.28
C TRP A 19 -3.77 -3.28 2.28
N LYS A 20 -4.41 -3.45 3.45
CA LYS A 20 -5.67 -4.19 3.57
C LYS A 20 -6.78 -3.55 2.75
N TRP A 21 -6.91 -2.23 2.81
CA TRP A 21 -7.91 -1.49 2.05
C TRP A 21 -7.68 -1.63 0.53
N ALA A 22 -6.44 -1.47 0.05
CA ALA A 22 -6.13 -1.61 -1.36
C ALA A 22 -6.47 -3.01 -1.91
N GLY A 23 -6.11 -4.07 -1.19
CA GLY A 23 -6.48 -5.43 -1.58
C GLY A 23 -7.99 -5.68 -1.56
N HIS A 24 -8.69 -5.09 -0.59
CA HIS A 24 -10.15 -5.17 -0.51
C HIS A 24 -10.83 -4.49 -1.70
N ILE A 25 -10.38 -3.30 -2.11
CA ILE A 25 -10.94 -2.63 -3.29
C ILE A 25 -10.55 -3.36 -4.58
N ALA A 26 -9.35 -3.93 -4.70
CA ALA A 26 -8.94 -4.68 -5.89
C ALA A 26 -9.78 -5.95 -6.13
N ARG A 27 -10.28 -6.59 -5.07
CA ARG A 27 -11.16 -7.76 -5.14
C ARG A 27 -12.64 -7.42 -5.34
N ARG A 28 -12.99 -6.14 -5.15
CA ARG A 28 -14.35 -5.67 -5.33
C ARG A 28 -14.66 -5.51 -6.81
N THR A 29 -15.79 -6.07 -7.22
CA THR A 29 -16.34 -5.93 -8.58
C THR A 29 -17.28 -4.74 -8.72
N ASP A 30 -17.64 -4.06 -7.62
CA ASP A 30 -18.51 -2.90 -7.63
C ASP A 30 -17.78 -1.62 -8.08
N VAL A 31 -18.33 -0.94 -9.09
CA VAL A 31 -17.79 0.31 -9.66
C VAL A 31 -18.09 1.53 -8.77
N ARG A 32 -17.84 1.41 -7.46
CA ARG A 32 -18.06 2.47 -6.48
C ARG A 32 -16.85 3.39 -6.39
N TRP A 33 -16.97 4.46 -5.60
CA TRP A 33 -15.93 5.49 -5.44
C TRP A 33 -14.55 4.92 -5.08
N GLY A 34 -14.45 3.79 -4.38
CA GLY A 34 -13.16 3.17 -4.06
C GLY A 34 -12.30 2.83 -5.28
N SER A 35 -12.91 2.27 -6.33
CA SER A 35 -12.21 1.97 -7.59
C SER A 35 -11.78 3.26 -8.30
N LYS A 36 -12.63 4.30 -8.26
CA LYS A 36 -12.31 5.63 -8.78
C LYS A 36 -11.15 6.30 -8.03
N VAL A 37 -11.05 6.14 -6.71
CA VAL A 37 -9.95 6.69 -5.90
C VAL A 37 -8.61 6.04 -6.27
N LEU A 38 -8.58 4.72 -6.48
CA LEU A 38 -7.37 4.01 -6.90
C LEU A 38 -6.95 4.31 -8.34
N GLU A 39 -7.95 4.49 -9.22
CA GLU A 39 -7.73 4.82 -10.63
C GLU A 39 -7.53 6.32 -10.86
N TRP A 40 -7.82 7.14 -9.85
CA TRP A 40 -7.77 8.59 -9.97
C TRP A 40 -6.41 9.05 -10.49
N ARG A 41 -6.44 9.69 -11.67
CA ARG A 41 -5.29 10.32 -12.28
C ARG A 41 -5.53 11.83 -12.30
N PRO A 42 -4.58 12.66 -11.85
CA PRO A 42 -4.67 14.09 -12.11
C PRO A 42 -4.65 14.29 -13.63
N ARG A 43 -5.69 14.95 -14.16
CA ARG A 43 -5.73 15.41 -15.55
C ARG A 43 -4.70 16.53 -15.67
N THR A 44 -3.55 16.19 -16.22
CA THR A 44 -2.50 17.06 -16.76
C THR A 44 -2.62 18.54 -16.38
N SER A 45 -2.02 18.92 -15.26
CA SER A 45 -1.57 20.29 -15.03
C SER A 45 -0.08 20.25 -14.70
N LYS A 46 0.66 21.24 -15.20
CA LYS A 46 2.10 21.37 -15.04
C LYS A 46 2.39 21.66 -13.56
N HIS A 47 2.78 20.65 -12.80
CA HIS A 47 3.02 20.79 -11.35
C HIS A 47 4.35 21.50 -11.08
N SER A 48 4.44 22.17 -9.94
CA SER A 48 5.68 22.80 -9.46
C SER A 48 6.76 21.74 -9.21
N VAL A 49 8.00 22.11 -9.53
CA VAL A 49 9.19 21.27 -9.31
C VAL A 49 9.36 21.07 -7.80
N GLY A 50 9.40 19.82 -7.32
CA GLY A 50 9.72 19.49 -5.93
C GLY A 50 8.78 18.50 -5.24
N ARG A 51 7.58 18.24 -5.76
CA ARG A 51 6.69 17.19 -5.21
C ARG A 51 6.83 15.92 -6.04
N PRO A 52 7.39 14.81 -5.51
CA PRO A 52 7.39 13.57 -6.25
C PRO A 52 5.94 13.17 -6.54
N PRO A 53 5.62 12.76 -7.77
CA PRO A 53 4.27 12.36 -8.18
C PRO A 53 3.90 10.99 -7.61
N THR A 54 4.23 10.72 -6.35
CA THR A 54 4.04 9.41 -5.74
C THR A 54 2.56 9.25 -5.43
N ARG A 55 1.85 8.62 -6.35
CA ARG A 55 0.47 8.17 -6.13
C ARG A 55 0.53 7.10 -5.05
N TRP A 56 -0.51 6.98 -4.22
CA TRP A 56 -0.64 5.82 -3.33
C TRP A 56 -0.51 4.52 -4.13
N THR A 57 -1.10 4.44 -5.32
CA THR A 57 -0.93 3.28 -6.21
C THR A 57 0.53 3.01 -6.58
N GLU A 58 1.43 4.02 -6.60
CA GLU A 58 2.86 3.80 -6.83
C GLU A 58 3.54 3.11 -5.64
N ASP A 59 3.13 3.38 -4.38
CA ASP A 59 3.64 2.63 -3.22
C ASP A 59 3.25 1.16 -3.28
N ILE A 60 2.03 0.88 -3.76
CA ILE A 60 1.57 -0.49 -3.96
C ILE A 60 2.33 -1.15 -5.11
N LYS A 61 2.50 -0.45 -6.24
CA LYS A 61 3.24 -0.97 -7.40
C LYS A 61 4.71 -1.18 -7.09
N ARG A 62 5.31 -0.41 -6.18
CA ARG A 62 6.69 -0.63 -5.76
C ARG A 62 6.88 -1.97 -5.04
N VAL A 63 5.84 -2.48 -4.37
CA VAL A 63 5.91 -3.73 -3.60
C VAL A 63 5.28 -4.92 -4.34
N ALA A 64 4.16 -4.71 -5.01
CA ALA A 64 3.36 -5.74 -5.69
C ALA A 64 3.36 -5.61 -7.22
N GLU A 65 4.26 -4.77 -7.75
CA GLU A 65 4.48 -4.53 -9.17
C GLU A 65 3.29 -3.92 -9.93
N SER A 66 3.46 -3.76 -11.25
CA SER A 66 2.46 -3.18 -12.15
C SER A 66 1.13 -3.95 -12.17
N ARG A 67 1.17 -5.27 -11.93
CA ARG A 67 0.01 -6.18 -11.92
C ARG A 67 -0.59 -6.41 -10.53
N TRP A 68 -0.36 -5.50 -9.60
CA TRP A 68 -0.80 -5.63 -8.20
C TRP A 68 -2.30 -5.96 -8.01
N LYS A 69 -3.19 -5.53 -8.93
CA LYS A 69 -4.63 -5.87 -8.88
C LYS A 69 -4.89 -7.37 -9.05
N GLN A 70 -4.05 -8.06 -9.82
CA GLN A 70 -4.09 -9.52 -10.01
C GLN A 70 -3.46 -10.21 -8.79
N ALA A 71 -2.31 -9.70 -8.32
CA ALA A 71 -1.68 -10.17 -7.08
C ALA A 71 -2.60 -10.06 -5.86
N ALA A 72 -3.44 -9.03 -5.81
CA ALA A 72 -4.42 -8.81 -4.74
C ALA A 72 -5.60 -9.79 -4.77
N GLN A 73 -5.83 -10.53 -5.87
CA GLN A 73 -6.87 -11.57 -5.90
C GLN A 73 -6.48 -12.75 -5.01
N ASP A 74 -5.21 -13.12 -5.02
CA ASP A 74 -4.66 -14.13 -4.12
C ASP A 74 -4.44 -13.50 -2.73
N ARG A 75 -5.24 -13.92 -1.74
CA ARG A 75 -5.14 -13.41 -0.37
C ARG A 75 -3.85 -13.85 0.33
N GLY A 76 -3.35 -15.05 0.05
CA GLY A 76 -2.12 -15.58 0.66
C GLY A 76 -0.91 -14.80 0.19
N PHE A 77 -0.81 -14.63 -1.13
CA PHE A 77 0.23 -13.82 -1.76
C PHE A 77 0.13 -12.34 -1.36
N TRP A 78 -1.08 -11.77 -1.31
CA TRP A 78 -1.28 -10.39 -0.88
C TRP A 78 -0.85 -10.13 0.57
N ASN A 79 -1.10 -11.07 1.47
CA ASN A 79 -0.71 -10.96 2.88
C ASN A 79 0.80 -11.15 3.08
N SER A 80 1.48 -11.95 2.25
CA SER A 80 2.94 -12.09 2.34
C SER A 80 3.67 -10.80 1.96
N LEU A 81 3.19 -10.12 0.91
CA LEU A 81 3.70 -8.81 0.48
C LEU A 81 3.42 -7.68 1.49
N GLN A 82 2.43 -7.84 2.38
CA GLN A 82 2.18 -6.85 3.42
C GLN A 82 3.38 -6.71 4.37
N LYS A 83 4.04 -7.82 4.72
CA LYS A 83 5.17 -7.83 5.66
C LYS A 83 6.37 -7.08 5.08
N THR A 84 6.64 -7.25 3.78
CA THR A 84 7.71 -6.53 3.07
C THR A 84 7.38 -5.04 2.90
N CYS A 85 6.10 -4.70 2.66
CA CYS A 85 5.66 -3.31 2.57
C CYS A 85 5.87 -2.54 3.88
N VAL A 86 5.57 -3.15 5.04
CA VAL A 86 5.70 -2.47 6.33
C VAL A 86 7.17 -2.14 6.62
N GLN A 87 8.11 -3.05 6.32
CA GLN A 87 9.54 -2.82 6.48
C GLN A 87 10.06 -1.67 5.60
N GLN A 88 9.62 -1.60 4.35
CA GLN A 88 9.97 -0.51 3.44
C GLN A 88 9.46 0.85 3.93
N TRP A 89 8.27 0.89 4.52
CA TRP A 89 7.67 2.14 5.03
C TRP A 89 8.29 2.61 6.33
N THR A 90 8.77 1.69 7.18
CA THR A 90 9.50 2.04 8.40
C THR A 90 10.93 2.49 8.13
N SER A 91 11.55 2.08 7.01
CA SER A 91 12.89 2.56 6.61
C SER A 91 12.90 3.92 5.91
N ILE A 92 11.73 4.48 5.55
CA ILE A 92 11.60 5.77 4.85
C ILE A 92 11.25 6.92 5.83
N GLY A 93 11.02 6.61 7.11
CA GLY A 93 10.85 7.59 8.19
C GLY A 93 12.16 7.87 8.90
#